data_AF-A0A0G4HPY7-F1
#
_entry.id   AF-A0A0G4HPY7-F1
#
_cell.length_a   1.000
_cell.length_b   1.000
_cell.length_c   1.000
_cell.angle_alpha   90.00
_cell.angle_beta   90.00
_cell.angle_gamma   90.00
#
_symmetry.space_group_name_H-M   'P 1'
#
loop_
_entity.id
_entity.type
_entity.pdbx_description
1 polymer ?
#
loop_
_entity_poly.entity_id
_entity_poly.type
_entity_poly.pdbx_seq_one_letter_code
_entity_poly.pdbx_strand_id
1 'polypeptide(L)'
;MSQAIEEGVVVVGAGCSSAVPILEHLFDDHIGKDGKPNRCKTCEEAADNPNSKNRRNNVSLLVKHRNGSVLVDVGKTFRTAALEVLRKMEPRARVQALLITHDHADAIMGLDDVRDLQRWERPRGADGVMNYKTDPLPIYLTQRTFARVKSCFRYIVDEAESTAPMRRKVAKLKFNQIDDSLPERDHEEHAQESTRPRFLAPKPGWDSEVESNICNADREKEKEKEEAGSFEFPVFEPVAGLRTTALPVWHGSGYLCLGFLFEGTDAQAEANGPPASEANGPSTKSEEGEKEGCEEEAGGVLYLSDVSAIPLTVLSYLAKRRGKLKLLLCDTLKWDRPHFSHFCAEEAMELAEWLQPEELILVGMDCSVDYEKSNERLASWIESRREAAEKEGGRPAWRLQKASLGFDGLSIPLSFTSR
;
A
#
# COMPACT_ATOMS: atom_id res chain seq x y z
N MET A 1 12.54 -2.53 22.12
CA MET A 1 13.18 -1.44 21.37
C MET A 1 12.80 -1.62 19.92
N SER A 2 12.25 -0.60 19.25
CA SER A 2 12.02 -0.67 17.80
C SER A 2 13.38 -0.81 17.12
N GLN A 3 13.48 -1.69 16.12
CA GLN A 3 14.70 -1.77 15.32
C GLN A 3 14.84 -0.45 14.56
N ALA A 4 16.04 0.12 14.58
CA ALA A 4 16.34 1.27 13.74
C ALA A 4 16.35 0.81 12.29
N ILE A 5 15.40 1.31 11.49
CA ILE A 5 15.36 1.04 10.05
C ILE A 5 15.61 2.33 9.28
N GLU A 6 16.59 2.31 8.39
CA GLU A 6 16.89 3.45 7.51
C GLU A 6 16.01 3.40 6.26
N GLU A 7 15.92 2.23 5.65
CA GLU A 7 15.03 1.92 4.53
C GLU A 7 14.18 0.68 4.85
N GLY A 8 12.95 0.65 4.36
CA GLY A 8 12.01 -0.39 4.73
C GLY A 8 10.56 0.04 4.66
N VAL A 9 9.71 -0.80 5.24
CA VAL A 9 8.34 -0.41 5.59
C VAL A 9 8.08 -0.63 7.08
N VAL A 10 7.15 0.15 7.63
CA VAL A 10 6.58 -0.07 8.96
C VAL A 10 5.07 -0.13 8.85
N VAL A 11 4.49 -1.20 9.37
CA VAL A 11 3.04 -1.30 9.55
C VAL A 11 2.67 -0.36 10.70
N VAL A 12 2.05 0.77 10.37
CA VAL A 12 1.64 1.78 11.36
C VAL A 12 0.34 1.34 12.04
N GLY A 13 -0.55 0.72 11.29
CA GLY A 13 -1.71 -0.01 11.80
C GLY A 13 -2.02 -1.23 10.95
N ALA A 14 -2.51 -2.30 11.55
CA ALA A 14 -2.75 -3.59 10.89
C ALA A 14 -4.24 -4.02 10.88
N GLY A 15 -5.14 -3.22 11.41
CA GLY A 15 -6.53 -3.59 11.66
C GLY A 15 -7.50 -3.11 10.57
N CYS A 16 -8.69 -3.71 10.57
CA CYS A 16 -9.81 -3.31 9.73
C CYS A 16 -10.40 -1.95 10.13
N SER A 17 -11.48 -1.56 9.46
CA SER A 17 -12.17 -0.28 9.70
C SER A 17 -12.60 -0.07 11.16
N SER A 18 -13.05 -1.10 11.86
CA SER A 18 -13.45 -1.01 13.28
C SER A 18 -12.28 -0.94 14.27
N ALA A 19 -11.04 -1.17 13.80
CA ALA A 19 -9.88 -1.48 14.63
C ALA A 19 -10.11 -2.73 15.51
N VAL A 20 -9.06 -3.17 16.22
CA VAL A 20 -9.16 -4.23 17.23
C VAL A 20 -8.53 -3.72 18.53
N PRO A 21 -9.25 -3.74 19.67
CA PRO A 21 -10.55 -4.37 19.90
C PRO A 21 -11.73 -3.63 19.26
N ILE A 22 -12.75 -4.40 18.86
CA ILE A 22 -14.06 -3.88 18.45
C ILE A 22 -14.81 -3.44 19.72
N LEU A 23 -15.22 -2.17 19.77
CA LEU A 23 -15.88 -1.60 20.95
C LEU A 23 -17.13 -2.39 21.37
N GLU A 24 -17.99 -2.77 20.41
CA GLU A 24 -19.18 -3.57 20.68
C GLU A 24 -18.84 -4.83 21.49
N HIS A 25 -17.78 -5.57 21.13
CA HIS A 25 -17.40 -6.80 21.83
C HIS A 25 -16.94 -6.58 23.29
N LEU A 26 -16.58 -5.36 23.67
CA LEU A 26 -16.17 -5.03 25.04
C LEU A 26 -17.33 -4.51 25.89
N PHE A 27 -18.36 -3.94 25.26
CA PHE A 27 -19.50 -3.33 25.93
C PHE A 27 -20.79 -4.17 25.81
N ASP A 28 -20.81 -5.19 24.96
CA ASP A 28 -21.93 -6.10 24.81
C ASP A 28 -22.07 -7.01 26.04
N ASP A 29 -23.26 -6.97 26.67
CA ASP A 29 -23.64 -7.80 27.81
C ASP A 29 -24.60 -8.93 27.41
N HIS A 30 -24.84 -9.14 26.10
CA HIS A 30 -25.70 -10.20 25.61
C HIS A 30 -25.22 -11.59 26.06
N ILE A 31 -26.18 -12.31 26.66
CA ILE A 31 -26.01 -13.67 27.13
C ILE A 31 -26.36 -14.64 26.01
N GLY A 32 -25.41 -15.49 25.64
CA GLY A 32 -25.61 -16.56 24.67
C GLY A 32 -26.60 -17.62 25.13
N LYS A 33 -26.98 -18.51 24.21
CA LYS A 33 -27.91 -19.63 24.50
C LYS A 33 -27.42 -20.58 25.60
N ASP A 34 -26.12 -20.54 25.93
CA ASP A 34 -25.46 -21.31 26.98
C ASP A 34 -25.46 -20.61 28.35
N GLY A 35 -26.13 -19.44 28.46
CA GLY A 35 -26.22 -18.68 29.71
C GLY A 35 -24.95 -17.90 30.05
N LYS A 36 -23.97 -17.79 29.13
CA LYS A 36 -22.73 -17.04 29.33
C LYS A 36 -22.66 -15.80 28.45
N PRO A 37 -21.98 -14.73 28.89
CA PRO A 37 -21.70 -13.58 28.02
C PRO A 37 -20.92 -14.01 26.78
N ASN A 38 -21.32 -13.54 25.60
CA ASN A 38 -20.63 -13.85 24.35
C ASN A 38 -19.37 -12.98 24.19
N ARG A 39 -18.30 -13.34 24.90
CA ARG A 39 -17.05 -12.56 24.93
C ARG A 39 -16.09 -12.95 23.82
N CYS A 40 -15.69 -11.97 23.01
CA CYS A 40 -14.66 -12.17 21.99
C CYS A 40 -13.27 -12.18 22.64
N LYS A 41 -12.67 -13.36 22.75
CA LYS A 41 -11.34 -13.54 23.39
C LYS A 41 -10.25 -12.65 22.82
N THR A 42 -10.23 -12.45 21.50
CA THR A 42 -9.23 -11.60 20.83
C THR A 42 -9.41 -10.13 21.19
N CYS A 43 -10.65 -9.64 21.29
CA CYS A 43 -10.91 -8.27 21.73
C CYS A 43 -10.56 -8.07 23.21
N GLU A 44 -10.92 -9.02 24.08
CA GLU A 44 -10.56 -8.95 25.51
C GLU A 44 -9.04 -8.93 25.70
N GLU A 45 -8.32 -9.84 25.04
CA GLU A 45 -6.86 -9.88 25.10
C GLU A 45 -6.24 -8.58 24.56
N ALA A 46 -6.72 -8.08 23.42
CA ALA A 46 -6.24 -6.81 22.84
C ALA A 46 -6.51 -5.60 23.75
N ALA A 47 -7.61 -5.60 24.51
CA ALA A 47 -7.97 -4.54 25.44
C ALA A 47 -7.11 -4.58 26.71
N ASP A 48 -6.95 -5.78 27.29
CA ASP A 48 -6.27 -5.99 28.57
C ASP A 48 -4.74 -5.97 28.46
N ASN A 49 -4.19 -6.26 27.27
CA ASN A 49 -2.76 -6.28 27.00
C ASN A 49 -2.35 -5.16 26.03
N PRO A 50 -1.76 -4.05 26.52
CA PRO A 50 -1.30 -2.94 25.69
C PRO A 50 -0.20 -3.29 24.67
N ASN A 51 0.48 -4.44 24.84
CA ASN A 51 1.50 -4.93 23.92
C ASN A 51 1.00 -6.08 23.03
N SER A 52 -0.31 -6.36 23.05
CA SER A 52 -0.91 -7.38 22.20
C SER A 52 -0.70 -7.04 20.73
N LYS A 53 -0.32 -8.04 19.93
CA LYS A 53 -0.32 -7.93 18.46
C LYS A 53 -1.72 -8.07 17.85
N ASN A 54 -2.71 -8.46 18.66
CA ASN A 54 -4.12 -8.39 18.31
C ASN A 54 -4.71 -7.00 18.55
N ARG A 55 -4.01 -6.11 19.26
CA ARG A 55 -4.38 -4.69 19.34
C ARG A 55 -3.92 -4.00 18.06
N ARG A 56 -4.87 -3.54 17.26
CA ARG A 56 -4.65 -3.08 15.89
C ARG A 56 -5.37 -1.77 15.63
N ASN A 57 -4.63 -0.72 15.32
CA ASN A 57 -5.16 0.51 14.74
C ASN A 57 -5.59 0.27 13.27
N ASN A 58 -6.33 1.19 12.69
CA ASN A 58 -6.72 1.14 11.27
C ASN A 58 -5.48 1.01 10.38
N VAL A 59 -5.63 0.28 9.28
CA VAL A 59 -4.55 0.00 8.35
C VAL A 59 -3.83 1.29 7.93
N SER A 60 -2.50 1.27 8.03
CA SER A 60 -1.64 2.38 7.62
C SER A 60 -0.21 1.88 7.46
N LEU A 61 0.52 2.42 6.49
CA LEU A 61 1.88 2.00 6.16
C LEU A 61 2.81 3.20 6.11
N LEU A 62 3.97 3.12 6.76
CA LEU A 62 5.07 4.04 6.54
C LEU A 62 6.11 3.38 5.64
N VAL A 63 6.32 3.93 4.45
CA VAL A 63 7.43 3.56 3.57
C VAL A 63 8.61 4.47 3.88
N LYS A 64 9.77 3.88 4.23
CA LYS A 64 11.01 4.62 4.50
C LYS A 64 12.00 4.42 3.37
N HIS A 65 12.45 5.52 2.81
CA HIS A 65 13.53 5.60 1.83
C HIS A 65 14.63 6.52 2.36
N ARG A 66 15.87 6.38 1.89
CA ARG A 66 17.01 7.23 2.32
C ARG A 66 16.74 8.74 2.18
N ASN A 67 15.93 9.13 1.20
CA ASN A 67 15.62 10.54 0.92
C ASN A 67 14.35 11.06 1.63
N GLY A 68 13.58 10.19 2.29
CA GLY A 68 12.34 10.58 2.95
C GLY A 68 11.42 9.40 3.25
N SER A 69 10.30 9.66 3.92
CA SER A 69 9.29 8.67 4.24
C SER A 69 7.92 9.12 3.76
N VAL A 70 7.16 8.15 3.28
CA VAL A 70 5.80 8.30 2.75
C VAL A 70 4.86 7.57 3.68
N LEU A 71 3.79 8.23 4.13
CA LEU A 71 2.77 7.61 4.96
C LEU A 71 1.52 7.35 4.12
N VAL A 72 1.06 6.11 4.12
CA VAL A 72 -0.16 5.67 3.44
C VAL A 72 -1.28 5.60 4.48
N ASP A 73 -2.34 6.34 4.22
CA ASP A 73 -3.55 6.50 5.04
C ASP A 73 -3.33 7.04 6.47
N VAL A 74 -4.32 7.78 6.94
CA VAL A 74 -4.38 8.39 8.27
C VAL A 74 -5.83 8.31 8.79
N GLY A 75 -6.23 7.11 9.21
CA GLY A 75 -7.58 6.83 9.71
C GLY A 75 -7.96 7.44 11.05
N LYS A 76 -9.18 7.16 11.51
CA LYS A 76 -9.72 7.60 12.81
C LYS A 76 -8.88 7.19 14.04
N THR A 77 -8.03 6.18 13.92
CA THR A 77 -7.12 5.72 14.98
C THR A 77 -5.68 6.24 14.82
N PHE A 78 -5.40 7.08 13.82
CA PHE A 78 -4.06 7.53 13.47
C PHE A 78 -3.32 8.19 14.64
N ARG A 79 -3.99 9.00 15.46
CA ARG A 79 -3.38 9.63 16.65
C ARG A 79 -2.73 8.61 17.57
N THR A 80 -3.42 7.51 17.84
CA THR A 80 -2.92 6.40 18.68
C THR A 80 -1.75 5.72 17.99
N ALA A 81 -1.90 5.37 16.71
CA ALA A 81 -0.85 4.77 15.91
C ALA A 81 0.43 5.64 15.86
N ALA A 82 0.30 6.96 15.74
CA ALA A 82 1.42 7.88 15.77
C ALA A 82 2.16 7.88 17.11
N LEU A 83 1.44 7.80 18.23
CA LEU A 83 2.03 7.77 19.58
C LEU A 83 2.67 6.42 19.93
N GLU A 84 2.06 5.33 19.46
CA GLU A 84 2.44 3.96 19.78
C GLU A 84 3.50 3.40 18.83
N VAL A 85 3.50 3.82 17.56
CA VAL A 85 4.41 3.39 16.50
C VAL A 85 5.39 4.51 16.13
N LEU A 86 4.93 5.54 15.42
CA LEU A 86 5.82 6.54 14.78
C LEU A 86 6.73 7.27 15.78
N ARG A 87 6.21 7.62 16.96
CA ARG A 87 6.96 8.28 18.04
C ARG A 87 8.11 7.42 18.56
N LYS A 88 7.94 6.10 18.60
CA LYS A 88 8.90 5.14 19.16
C LYS A 88 9.97 4.72 18.14
N MET A 89 9.88 5.17 16.88
CA MET A 89 10.86 4.84 15.86
C MET A 89 12.16 5.64 16.04
N GLU A 90 13.29 5.01 15.69
CA GLU A 90 14.61 5.64 15.66
C GLU A 90 15.29 5.40 14.29
N PRO A 91 15.78 6.43 13.58
CA PRO A 91 15.46 7.83 13.82
C PRO A 91 13.96 8.06 13.66
N ARG A 92 13.42 9.00 14.45
CA ARG A 92 12.00 9.36 14.41
C ARG A 92 11.57 9.64 12.97
N ALA A 93 10.50 8.99 12.53
CA ALA A 93 9.96 9.16 11.19
C ALA A 93 9.60 10.63 10.95
N ARG A 94 10.14 11.20 9.88
CA ARG A 94 9.63 12.45 9.29
C ARG A 94 8.78 12.02 8.11
N VAL A 95 7.54 12.48 8.05
CA VAL A 95 6.66 12.23 6.90
C VAL A 95 6.86 13.37 5.90
N GLN A 96 7.21 13.04 4.67
CA GLN A 96 7.41 13.99 3.57
C GLN A 96 6.28 13.97 2.55
N ALA A 97 5.48 12.89 2.50
CA ALA A 97 4.31 12.81 1.66
C ALA A 97 3.25 11.91 2.28
N LEU A 98 1.99 12.17 1.93
CA LEU A 98 0.84 11.32 2.24
C LEU A 98 0.29 10.70 0.96
N LEU A 99 -0.01 9.40 0.99
CA LEU A 99 -0.83 8.75 -0.02
C LEU A 99 -2.13 8.31 0.65
N ILE A 100 -3.27 8.60 0.03
CA ILE A 100 -4.56 8.15 0.55
C ILE A 100 -5.16 7.16 -0.45
N THR A 101 -5.48 5.96 0.04
CA THR A 101 -6.01 4.86 -0.78
C THR A 101 -7.45 5.16 -1.22
N HIS A 102 -8.30 5.64 -0.30
CA HIS A 102 -9.73 5.86 -0.53
C HIS A 102 -10.38 6.80 0.50
N ASP A 103 -11.71 6.98 0.43
CA ASP A 103 -12.43 8.05 1.12
C ASP A 103 -13.18 7.62 2.40
N HIS A 104 -12.95 6.41 2.91
CA HIS A 104 -13.58 5.94 4.15
C HIS A 104 -12.90 6.48 5.42
N ALA A 105 -13.63 6.39 6.53
CA ALA A 105 -13.25 7.02 7.79
C ALA A 105 -11.92 6.50 8.36
N ASP A 106 -11.67 5.22 8.17
CA ASP A 106 -10.46 4.49 8.53
C ASP A 106 -9.25 4.80 7.63
N ALA A 107 -9.44 5.51 6.52
CA ALA A 107 -8.35 6.03 5.69
C ALA A 107 -8.07 7.53 5.92
N ILE A 108 -9.09 8.35 6.21
CA ILE A 108 -8.94 9.83 6.19
C ILE A 108 -9.22 10.57 7.50
N MET A 109 -9.85 9.95 8.51
CA MET A 109 -10.39 10.74 9.64
C MET A 109 -9.34 11.25 10.63
N GLY A 110 -8.07 10.87 10.47
CA GLY A 110 -6.90 11.37 11.19
C GLY A 110 -6.18 12.51 10.49
N LEU A 111 -6.68 13.03 9.36
CA LEU A 111 -6.05 14.13 8.61
C LEU A 111 -5.81 15.39 9.46
N ASP A 112 -6.64 15.65 10.47
CA ASP A 112 -6.44 16.79 11.39
C ASP A 112 -5.14 16.66 12.22
N ASP A 113 -4.79 15.44 12.64
CA ASP A 113 -3.59 15.17 13.44
C ASP A 113 -2.29 15.29 12.60
N VAL A 114 -2.37 15.26 11.26
CA VAL A 114 -1.20 15.43 10.36
C VAL A 114 -0.51 16.77 10.58
N ARG A 115 -1.22 17.81 11.04
CA ARG A 115 -0.62 19.11 11.39
C ARG A 115 0.53 18.97 12.38
N ASP A 116 0.53 17.93 13.22
CA ASP A 116 1.57 17.70 14.22
C ASP A 116 2.81 16.99 13.65
N LEU A 117 2.72 16.42 12.45
CA LEU A 117 3.85 15.85 11.71
C LEU A 117 4.65 16.90 10.92
N GLN A 118 4.04 18.05 10.62
CA GLN A 118 4.68 19.13 9.87
C GLN A 118 5.69 19.91 10.73
N ARG A 119 6.72 20.48 10.07
CA ARG A 119 7.72 21.33 10.74
C ARG A 119 7.26 22.79 10.73
N TRP A 120 7.02 23.34 11.92
CA TRP A 120 6.44 24.67 12.08
C TRP A 120 7.46 25.74 12.47
N GLU A 121 7.48 26.83 11.73
CA GLU A 121 7.98 28.13 12.16
C GLU A 121 6.91 28.85 12.97
N ARG A 122 7.33 29.63 13.99
CA ARG A 122 6.42 30.36 14.89
C ARG A 122 6.79 31.84 15.01
N PRO A 123 6.76 32.62 13.91
CA PRO A 123 7.09 34.03 13.96
C PRO A 123 6.06 34.80 14.79
N ARG A 124 6.50 35.82 15.53
CA ARG A 124 5.60 36.78 16.19
C ARG A 124 5.26 37.91 15.23
N GLY A 125 3.97 38.21 15.09
CA GLY A 125 3.48 39.36 14.35
C GLY A 125 3.81 40.69 15.04
N ALA A 126 3.64 41.79 14.31
CA ALA A 126 3.80 43.15 14.84
C ALA A 126 2.79 43.47 15.97
N ASP A 127 1.66 42.75 16.01
CA ASP A 127 0.65 42.77 17.07
C ASP A 127 1.03 41.91 18.29
N GLY A 128 2.20 41.29 18.30
CA GLY A 128 2.67 40.38 19.34
C GLY A 128 2.06 38.97 19.29
N VAL A 129 1.15 38.69 18.35
CA VAL A 129 0.47 37.40 18.22
C VAL A 129 1.37 36.39 17.52
N MET A 130 1.38 35.14 17.99
CA MET A 130 2.13 34.05 17.36
C MET A 130 1.42 33.58 16.08
N ASN A 131 2.19 33.47 15.00
CA ASN A 131 1.74 32.88 13.76
C ASN A 131 2.32 31.47 13.57
N TYR A 132 1.69 30.69 12.70
CA TYR A 132 2.09 29.33 12.33
C TYR A 132 2.38 29.31 10.84
N LYS A 133 3.62 28.96 10.49
CA LYS A 133 4.06 28.81 9.10
C LYS A 133 4.76 27.47 8.92
N THR A 134 4.48 26.79 7.83
CA THR A 134 5.11 25.52 7.45
C THR A 134 5.01 25.37 5.94
N ASP A 135 5.90 24.57 5.36
CA ASP A 135 5.77 24.17 3.97
C ASP A 135 4.60 23.16 3.82
N PRO A 136 3.77 23.29 2.78
CA PRO A 136 2.70 22.34 2.55
C PRO A 136 3.23 20.91 2.36
N LEU A 137 2.61 19.95 3.06
CA LEU A 137 2.88 18.52 2.90
C LEU A 137 2.16 18.02 1.63
N PRO A 138 2.86 17.44 0.65
CA PRO A 138 2.23 16.78 -0.48
C PRO A 138 1.30 15.65 -0.03
N ILE A 139 0.08 15.65 -0.56
CA ILE A 139 -0.90 14.57 -0.40
C ILE A 139 -1.36 14.11 -1.77
N TYR A 140 -1.39 12.81 -2.00
CA TYR A 140 -1.79 12.19 -3.26
C TYR A 140 -3.03 11.33 -3.03
N LEU A 141 -4.07 11.57 -3.83
CA LEU A 141 -5.38 10.95 -3.65
C LEU A 141 -6.22 11.09 -4.94
N THR A 142 -7.28 10.31 -5.10
CA THR A 142 -8.14 10.44 -6.29
C THR A 142 -9.04 11.67 -6.23
N GLN A 143 -9.60 12.08 -7.37
CA GLN A 143 -10.58 13.18 -7.42
C GLN A 143 -11.80 12.90 -6.52
N ARG A 144 -12.25 11.65 -6.45
CA ARG A 144 -13.34 11.21 -5.55
C ARG A 144 -12.97 11.46 -4.09
N THR A 145 -11.79 10.98 -3.68
CA THR A 145 -11.29 11.15 -2.31
C THR A 145 -11.09 12.63 -1.96
N PHE A 146 -10.64 13.45 -2.90
CA PHE A 146 -10.50 14.90 -2.70
C PHE A 146 -11.84 15.55 -2.36
N ALA A 147 -12.90 15.20 -3.09
CA ALA A 147 -14.23 15.76 -2.87
C ALA A 147 -14.76 15.41 -1.46
N ARG A 148 -14.52 14.18 -0.99
CA ARG A 148 -14.85 13.78 0.39
C ARG A 148 -14.03 14.53 1.42
N VAL A 149 -12.72 14.61 1.24
CA VAL A 149 -11.83 15.35 2.14
C VAL A 149 -12.25 16.81 2.24
N LYS A 150 -12.59 17.46 1.12
CA LYS A 150 -13.11 18.82 1.12
C LYS A 150 -14.42 18.96 1.89
N SER A 151 -15.32 17.98 1.80
CA SER A 151 -16.57 17.97 2.55
C SER A 151 -16.35 17.77 4.06
N CYS A 152 -15.42 16.92 4.47
CA CYS A 152 -15.19 16.57 5.88
C CYS A 152 -14.25 17.56 6.59
N PHE A 153 -13.23 18.04 5.87
CA PHE A 153 -12.12 18.85 6.38
C PHE A 153 -12.03 20.19 5.67
N ARG A 154 -13.18 20.86 5.50
CA ARG A 154 -13.26 22.12 4.74
C ARG A 154 -12.26 23.17 5.22
N TYR A 155 -11.99 23.26 6.52
CA TYR A 155 -11.01 24.18 7.10
C TYR A 155 -9.54 23.85 6.77
N ILE A 156 -9.22 22.61 6.34
CA ILE A 156 -7.90 22.21 5.85
C ILE A 156 -7.75 22.60 4.38
N VAL A 157 -8.83 22.46 3.60
CA VAL A 157 -8.81 22.69 2.14
C VAL A 157 -9.00 24.16 1.78
N ASP A 158 -9.99 24.82 2.38
CA ASP A 158 -10.37 26.20 2.09
C ASP A 158 -9.76 27.14 3.14
N GLU A 159 -8.59 27.72 2.85
CA GLU A 159 -7.88 28.60 3.79
C GLU A 159 -8.73 29.79 4.28
N ALA A 160 -9.63 30.30 3.44
CA ALA A 160 -10.53 31.40 3.77
C ALA A 160 -11.50 31.09 4.92
N GLU A 161 -11.81 29.81 5.16
CA GLU A 161 -12.67 29.38 6.27
C GLU A 161 -11.90 29.11 7.56
N SER A 162 -10.57 29.02 7.47
CA SER A 162 -9.74 29.01 8.67
C SER A 162 -9.76 30.41 9.28
N THR A 163 -10.39 30.58 10.44
CA THR A 163 -10.44 31.88 11.11
C THR A 163 -9.01 32.32 11.42
N ALA A 164 -8.53 33.37 10.74
CA ALA A 164 -7.14 33.84 10.78
C ALA A 164 -6.10 32.75 10.42
N PRO A 165 -5.84 32.52 9.12
CA PRO A 165 -5.06 31.39 8.60
C PRO A 165 -3.64 31.24 9.17
N MET A 166 -3.04 32.35 9.61
CA MET A 166 -1.73 32.36 10.25
C MET A 166 -1.79 32.18 11.77
N ARG A 167 -2.93 32.43 12.43
CA ARG A 167 -3.03 32.40 13.90
C ARG A 167 -3.41 31.03 14.45
N ARG A 168 -3.79 30.07 13.61
CA ARG A 168 -4.13 28.71 14.00
C ARG A 168 -3.23 27.69 13.34
N LYS A 169 -2.89 26.64 14.09
CA LYS A 169 -2.16 25.49 13.57
C LYS A 169 -3.15 24.55 12.88
N VAL A 170 -3.17 24.59 11.55
CA VAL A 170 -4.00 23.72 10.69
C VAL A 170 -3.06 22.99 9.74
N ALA A 171 -3.36 21.74 9.37
CA ALA A 171 -2.53 21.03 8.40
C ALA A 171 -2.45 21.84 7.09
N LYS A 172 -1.24 22.03 6.58
CA LYS A 172 -1.01 22.66 5.27
C LYS A 172 -0.73 21.56 4.27
N LEU A 173 -1.66 21.31 3.35
CA LEU A 173 -1.57 20.20 2.40
C LEU A 173 -1.49 20.72 0.98
N LYS A 174 -0.64 20.12 0.15
CA LYS A 174 -0.60 20.32 -1.30
C LYS A 174 -1.23 19.10 -1.96
N PHE A 175 -2.47 19.26 -2.44
CA PHE A 175 -3.24 18.18 -3.06
C PHE A 175 -2.75 17.90 -4.49
N ASN A 176 -2.42 16.64 -4.75
CA ASN A 176 -2.08 16.11 -6.06
C ASN A 176 -3.10 15.00 -6.37
N GLN A 177 -3.85 15.15 -7.45
CA GLN A 177 -4.92 14.21 -7.77
C GLN A 177 -4.41 13.11 -8.70
N ILE A 178 -4.73 11.88 -8.36
CA ILE A 178 -4.42 10.67 -9.13
C ILE A 178 -5.63 10.31 -9.98
N ASP A 179 -5.40 10.02 -11.26
CA ASP A 179 -6.39 9.43 -12.15
C ASP A 179 -6.54 7.93 -11.85
N ASP A 180 -7.74 7.51 -11.48
CA ASP A 180 -8.08 6.12 -11.17
C ASP A 180 -8.98 5.49 -12.23
N SER A 181 -9.09 6.10 -13.42
CA SER A 181 -9.86 5.55 -14.52
C SER A 181 -9.34 4.18 -14.95
N LEU A 182 -10.28 3.30 -15.33
CA LEU A 182 -10.00 1.98 -15.90
C LEU A 182 -10.71 1.88 -17.26
N PRO A 183 -10.19 1.08 -18.20
CA PRO A 183 -10.89 0.80 -19.45
C PRO A 183 -12.25 0.11 -19.20
N GLU A 184 -13.23 0.34 -20.09
CA GLU A 184 -14.61 -0.18 -19.96
C GLU A 184 -14.68 -1.69 -19.68
N ARG A 185 -13.78 -2.49 -20.27
CA ARG A 185 -13.70 -3.94 -20.06
C ARG A 185 -13.58 -4.34 -18.58
N ASP A 186 -12.84 -3.56 -17.78
CA ASP A 186 -12.62 -3.85 -16.36
C ASP A 186 -13.90 -3.57 -15.53
N HIS A 187 -14.81 -2.74 -16.04
CA HIS A 187 -16.12 -2.47 -15.42
C HIS A 187 -17.15 -3.55 -15.75
N GLU A 188 -17.17 -4.04 -16.99
CA GLU A 188 -18.12 -5.07 -17.45
C GLU A 188 -17.89 -6.41 -16.75
N GLU A 189 -16.63 -6.82 -16.61
CA GLU A 189 -16.27 -8.07 -15.94
C GLU A 189 -16.65 -8.05 -14.46
N HIS A 190 -16.38 -6.94 -13.76
CA HIS A 190 -16.78 -6.80 -12.35
C HIS A 190 -18.31 -6.84 -12.17
N ALA A 191 -19.09 -6.34 -13.14
CA ALA A 191 -20.55 -6.35 -13.05
C ALA A 191 -21.17 -7.76 -13.20
N GLN A 192 -20.48 -8.70 -13.85
CA GLN A 192 -20.99 -10.04 -14.14
C GLN A 192 -20.66 -11.08 -13.03
N GLU A 193 -19.66 -10.82 -12.17
CA GLU A 193 -19.07 -11.83 -11.28
C GLU A 193 -19.46 -11.72 -9.79
N SER A 194 -20.75 -11.57 -9.48
CA SER A 194 -21.22 -11.61 -8.07
C SER A 194 -21.08 -12.99 -7.37
N THR A 195 -20.62 -14.03 -8.08
CA THR A 195 -20.60 -15.43 -7.60
C THR A 195 -19.29 -16.21 -7.82
N ARG A 196 -18.22 -15.61 -8.37
CA ARG A 196 -16.93 -16.28 -8.64
C ARG A 196 -15.80 -15.83 -7.69
N PRO A 197 -14.70 -16.61 -7.55
CA PRO A 197 -13.52 -16.19 -6.80
C PRO A 197 -12.95 -14.92 -7.41
N ARG A 198 -12.63 -13.93 -6.57
CA ARG A 198 -12.34 -12.54 -6.99
C ARG A 198 -10.89 -12.30 -7.37
N PHE A 199 -10.08 -13.31 -7.13
CA PHE A 199 -8.80 -13.53 -7.71
C PHE A 199 -8.79 -15.02 -8.13
N LEU A 200 -8.62 -15.28 -9.43
CA LEU A 200 -8.24 -16.61 -9.90
C LEU A 200 -6.74 -16.53 -10.17
N ALA A 201 -5.92 -16.99 -9.23
CA ALA A 201 -4.58 -17.43 -9.60
C ALA A 201 -4.75 -18.44 -10.76
N PRO A 202 -4.01 -18.29 -11.87
CA PRO A 202 -3.82 -19.36 -12.83
C PRO A 202 -3.39 -20.63 -12.11
N LYS A 203 -4.25 -21.67 -12.08
CA LYS A 203 -3.90 -22.97 -11.48
C LYS A 203 -2.81 -23.66 -12.31
N PRO A 204 -2.02 -24.59 -11.74
CA PRO A 204 -1.03 -25.36 -12.49
C PRO A 204 -1.68 -26.03 -13.72
N GLY A 205 -1.24 -25.63 -14.93
CA GLY A 205 -1.84 -26.01 -16.21
C GLY A 205 -2.40 -24.83 -17.03
N TRP A 206 -2.54 -23.63 -16.45
CA TRP A 206 -2.99 -22.41 -17.14
C TRP A 206 -1.90 -21.62 -17.86
N ASP A 207 -0.62 -21.97 -17.71
CA ASP A 207 0.45 -21.31 -18.47
C ASP A 207 0.15 -21.38 -19.96
N SER A 208 -0.49 -22.45 -20.46
CA SER A 208 -0.87 -22.52 -21.87
C SER A 208 -2.04 -21.59 -22.26
N GLU A 209 -2.99 -21.24 -21.39
CA GLU A 209 -4.14 -20.37 -21.71
C GLU A 209 -3.86 -18.89 -21.45
N VAL A 210 -3.07 -18.55 -20.44
CA VAL A 210 -2.62 -17.17 -20.22
C VAL A 210 -1.47 -16.85 -21.17
N GLU A 211 -0.49 -17.75 -21.37
CA GLU A 211 0.51 -17.54 -22.42
C GLU A 211 -0.11 -17.67 -23.81
N SER A 212 -1.14 -18.48 -24.08
CA SER A 212 -1.81 -18.44 -25.39
C SER A 212 -2.82 -17.30 -25.55
N ASN A 213 -3.43 -16.75 -24.51
CA ASN A 213 -4.18 -15.49 -24.69
C ASN A 213 -3.23 -14.28 -24.82
N ILE A 214 -1.99 -14.41 -24.33
CA ILE A 214 -0.89 -13.46 -24.55
C ILE A 214 -0.17 -13.70 -25.89
N CYS A 215 -0.17 -14.93 -26.45
CA CYS A 215 0.66 -15.33 -27.62
C CYS A 215 -0.15 -15.89 -28.84
N ASN A 216 -1.35 -16.47 -28.67
CA ASN A 216 -2.31 -16.82 -29.75
C ASN A 216 -3.28 -15.68 -30.10
N ALA A 217 -3.08 -14.48 -29.54
CA ALA A 217 -3.57 -13.24 -30.14
C ALA A 217 -2.71 -12.82 -31.36
N ASP A 218 -1.90 -13.72 -31.91
CA ASP A 218 -1.13 -13.54 -33.14
C ASP A 218 -1.47 -14.64 -34.14
N ARG A 219 -2.53 -14.39 -34.93
CA ARG A 219 -2.57 -14.68 -36.38
C ARG A 219 -3.80 -14.14 -37.11
N GLU A 220 -4.82 -13.65 -36.42
CA GLU A 220 -5.94 -12.95 -37.08
C GLU A 220 -6.38 -11.61 -36.43
N LYS A 221 -5.70 -11.15 -35.37
CA LYS A 221 -5.96 -9.85 -34.72
C LYS A 221 -4.78 -8.87 -34.73
N GLU A 222 -3.83 -9.04 -35.65
CA GLU A 222 -2.72 -8.10 -35.87
C GLU A 222 -3.18 -6.74 -36.44
N LYS A 223 -4.46 -6.58 -36.81
CA LYS A 223 -5.04 -5.28 -37.21
C LYS A 223 -5.68 -4.47 -36.08
N GLU A 224 -5.97 -5.07 -34.92
CA GLU A 224 -6.50 -4.35 -33.74
C GLU A 224 -5.41 -4.05 -32.69
N LYS A 225 -4.28 -4.77 -32.74
CA LYS A 225 -3.13 -4.59 -31.83
C LYS A 225 -2.35 -3.28 -32.04
N GLU A 226 -2.52 -2.58 -33.15
CA GLU A 226 -1.90 -1.27 -33.38
C GLU A 226 -2.65 -0.10 -32.71
N GLU A 227 -3.87 -0.29 -32.22
CA GLU A 227 -4.67 0.79 -31.58
C GLU A 227 -4.80 0.67 -30.05
N ALA A 228 -4.47 -0.48 -29.44
CA ALA A 228 -4.46 -0.66 -27.99
C ALA A 228 -3.06 -0.41 -27.40
N GLY A 229 -2.69 0.86 -27.26
CA GLY A 229 -1.51 1.26 -26.48
C GLY A 229 -1.50 0.60 -25.09
N SER A 230 -0.31 0.26 -24.57
CA SER A 230 -0.17 -0.26 -23.22
C SER A 230 -0.87 0.67 -22.22
N PHE A 231 -1.88 0.18 -21.50
CA PHE A 231 -2.52 0.97 -20.45
C PHE A 231 -1.47 1.35 -19.41
N GLU A 232 -1.23 2.64 -19.23
CA GLU A 232 -0.26 3.18 -18.29
C GLU A 232 -0.96 3.64 -17.01
N PHE A 233 -0.39 3.27 -15.88
CA PHE A 233 -0.86 3.73 -14.58
C PHE A 233 -0.15 5.02 -14.18
N PRO A 234 -0.77 5.91 -13.39
CA PRO A 234 -0.09 7.10 -12.89
C PRO A 234 1.16 6.73 -12.08
N VAL A 235 2.30 7.27 -12.53
CA VAL A 235 3.59 7.14 -11.87
C VAL A 235 4.02 8.51 -11.36
N PHE A 236 4.47 8.58 -10.12
CA PHE A 236 4.97 9.80 -9.49
C PHE A 236 6.02 9.48 -8.43
N GLU A 237 6.69 10.51 -7.94
CA GLU A 237 7.80 10.41 -7.01
C GLU A 237 7.50 11.24 -5.75
N PRO A 238 6.81 10.67 -4.74
CA PRO A 238 6.43 11.40 -3.53
C PRO A 238 7.63 11.85 -2.70
N VAL A 239 8.75 11.12 -2.80
CA VAL A 239 10.07 11.49 -2.27
C VAL A 239 11.13 11.09 -3.27
N ALA A 240 12.22 11.86 -3.34
CA ALA A 240 13.27 11.65 -4.33
C ALA A 240 13.80 10.19 -4.33
N GLY A 241 13.92 9.56 -5.49
CA GLY A 241 14.38 8.18 -5.68
C GLY A 241 13.36 7.08 -5.36
N LEU A 242 12.12 7.41 -4.99
CA LEU A 242 11.06 6.44 -4.70
C LEU A 242 9.94 6.56 -5.73
N ARG A 243 10.05 5.81 -6.82
CA ARG A 243 9.01 5.72 -7.85
C ARG A 243 7.78 5.00 -7.27
N THR A 244 6.63 5.63 -7.39
CA THR A 244 5.35 5.10 -6.91
C THR A 244 4.38 4.98 -8.08
N THR A 245 3.84 3.78 -8.31
CA THR A 245 2.74 3.56 -9.25
C THR A 245 1.44 3.41 -8.47
N ALA A 246 0.41 4.19 -8.81
CA ALA A 246 -0.94 4.00 -8.27
C ALA A 246 -1.72 2.96 -9.09
N LEU A 247 -2.33 1.99 -8.41
CA LEU A 247 -3.02 0.86 -9.04
C LEU A 247 -4.48 0.86 -8.58
N PRO A 248 -5.46 1.26 -9.44
CA PRO A 248 -6.87 1.20 -9.08
C PRO A 248 -7.31 -0.25 -8.85
N VAL A 249 -7.91 -0.54 -7.70
CA VAL A 249 -8.41 -1.87 -7.34
C VAL A 249 -9.82 -1.76 -6.78
N TRP A 250 -10.58 -2.85 -6.87
CA TRP A 250 -11.96 -2.86 -6.40
C TRP A 250 -12.02 -3.00 -4.89
N HIS A 251 -12.86 -2.21 -4.24
CA HIS A 251 -13.21 -2.30 -2.82
C HIS A 251 -14.73 -2.47 -2.68
N GLY A 252 -15.21 -3.60 -3.16
CA GLY A 252 -16.62 -3.91 -3.33
C GLY A 252 -17.19 -3.39 -4.66
N SER A 253 -18.49 -3.60 -4.84
CA SER A 253 -19.15 -3.34 -6.12
C SER A 253 -19.25 -1.86 -6.45
N GLY A 254 -18.61 -1.47 -7.56
CA GLY A 254 -18.67 -0.10 -8.08
C GLY A 254 -17.86 0.92 -7.27
N TYR A 255 -16.94 0.46 -6.42
CA TYR A 255 -16.09 1.33 -5.63
C TYR A 255 -14.63 0.98 -5.91
N LEU A 256 -13.85 1.96 -6.37
CA LEU A 256 -12.41 1.85 -6.55
C LEU A 256 -11.67 2.47 -5.36
N CYS A 257 -10.60 1.81 -4.93
CA CYS A 257 -9.55 2.34 -4.08
C CYS A 257 -8.21 2.24 -4.82
N LEU A 258 -7.13 2.75 -4.20
CA LEU A 258 -5.79 2.65 -4.75
C LEU A 258 -4.94 1.65 -3.96
N GLY A 259 -4.33 0.73 -4.68
CA GLY A 259 -3.08 0.09 -4.30
C GLY A 259 -1.87 0.90 -4.74
N PHE A 260 -0.70 0.62 -4.16
CA PHE A 260 0.55 1.29 -4.50
C PHE A 260 1.69 0.29 -4.70
N LEU A 261 2.44 0.48 -5.77
CA LEU A 261 3.71 -0.19 -5.99
C LEU A 261 4.86 0.80 -5.81
N PHE A 262 5.79 0.48 -4.92
CA PHE A 262 6.97 1.28 -4.62
C PHE A 262 8.23 0.61 -5.18
N GLU A 263 8.98 1.34 -6.00
CA GLU A 263 10.21 0.90 -6.65
C GLU A 263 11.28 1.99 -6.42
N GLY A 264 12.51 1.60 -6.11
CA GLY A 264 13.60 2.58 -6.08
C GLY A 264 14.07 2.91 -7.49
N THR A 265 14.54 4.14 -7.68
CA THR A 265 15.24 4.53 -8.90
C THR A 265 16.70 4.79 -8.56
N ASP A 266 17.59 4.26 -9.40
CA ASP A 266 19.03 4.52 -9.27
C ASP A 266 19.33 5.95 -9.72
N ALA A 267 19.13 6.89 -8.80
CA ALA A 267 19.52 8.28 -8.97
C ALA A 267 21.05 8.44 -8.84
N GLN A 268 21.84 7.82 -9.73
CA GLN A 268 23.27 8.12 -9.95
C GLN A 268 23.68 7.83 -11.41
N ALA A 269 23.25 8.66 -12.36
CA ALA A 269 23.93 8.76 -13.67
C ALA A 269 24.16 10.22 -14.12
N GLU A 270 23.42 11.20 -13.61
CA GLU A 270 23.53 12.60 -14.09
C GLU A 270 23.65 13.62 -12.95
N ALA A 271 24.77 13.63 -12.21
CA ALA A 271 25.06 14.75 -11.29
C ALA A 271 26.55 15.02 -11.05
N ASN A 272 27.47 14.45 -11.84
CA ASN A 272 28.91 14.75 -11.77
C ASN A 272 29.47 15.06 -13.16
N GLY A 273 28.90 16.04 -13.85
CA GLY A 273 29.59 16.77 -14.91
C GLY A 273 30.08 18.11 -14.35
N PRO A 274 31.35 18.51 -14.51
CA PRO A 274 31.78 19.86 -14.15
C PRO A 274 31.01 20.88 -15.00
N PRO A 275 30.82 22.12 -14.52
CA PRO A 275 30.10 23.14 -15.28
C PRO A 275 30.80 23.36 -16.62
N ALA A 276 30.03 23.25 -17.70
CA ALA A 276 30.50 23.39 -19.07
C ALA A 276 31.19 24.75 -19.25
N SER A 277 32.49 24.71 -19.56
CA SER A 277 33.21 25.81 -20.19
C SER A 277 33.16 25.61 -21.70
N GLU A 278 32.93 26.72 -22.40
CA GLU A 278 32.81 26.80 -23.84
C GLU A 278 34.06 26.28 -24.57
N ALA A 279 33.89 25.32 -25.48
CA ALA A 279 34.84 25.09 -26.57
C ALA A 279 34.14 24.37 -27.75
N ASN A 280 34.05 25.08 -28.87
CA ASN A 280 33.62 24.58 -30.17
C ASN A 280 34.66 23.62 -30.78
N GLY A 281 34.22 22.45 -31.26
CA GLY A 281 34.99 21.57 -32.15
C GLY A 281 34.14 20.38 -32.62
N PRO A 282 34.19 20.00 -33.91
CA PRO A 282 33.31 18.96 -34.45
C PRO A 282 33.88 17.58 -34.11
N SER A 283 33.05 16.70 -33.56
CA SER A 283 33.45 15.30 -33.36
C SER A 283 32.47 14.34 -34.00
N THR A 284 33.07 13.39 -34.68
CA THR A 284 32.56 12.37 -35.60
C THR A 284 31.69 11.33 -34.90
N LYS A 285 30.62 10.89 -35.57
CA LYS A 285 29.81 9.73 -35.19
C LYS A 285 30.66 8.45 -35.26
N SER A 286 30.75 7.73 -34.14
CA SER A 286 31.05 6.31 -34.11
C SER A 286 29.87 5.59 -33.48
N GLU A 287 29.26 4.72 -34.27
CA GLU A 287 28.25 3.75 -33.85
C GLU A 287 28.95 2.67 -33.02
N GLU A 288 28.60 2.56 -31.74
CA GLU A 288 28.87 1.38 -30.93
C GLU A 288 27.56 0.93 -30.29
N GLY A 289 27.18 -0.32 -30.58
CA GLY A 289 25.90 -0.90 -30.22
C GLY A 289 25.66 -0.94 -28.72
N GLU A 290 24.48 -0.48 -28.33
CA GLU A 290 23.89 -0.68 -27.03
C GLU A 290 23.71 -2.19 -26.81
N LYS A 291 24.62 -2.77 -26.01
CA LYS A 291 24.30 -4.00 -25.29
C LYS A 291 23.24 -3.62 -24.27
N GLU A 292 22.00 -4.01 -24.51
CA GLU A 292 20.97 -4.12 -23.48
C GLU A 292 21.53 -5.02 -22.36
N GLY A 293 22.14 -4.40 -21.35
CA GLY A 293 22.38 -5.06 -20.08
C GLY A 293 21.02 -5.22 -19.41
N CYS A 294 20.68 -6.44 -19.03
CA CYS A 294 19.64 -6.66 -18.02
C CYS A 294 20.07 -5.90 -16.76
N GLU A 295 19.55 -4.70 -16.57
CA GLU A 295 19.56 -4.05 -15.27
C GLU A 295 18.82 -4.98 -14.31
N GLU A 296 19.48 -5.40 -13.23
CA GLU A 296 18.81 -6.09 -12.13
C GLU A 296 17.81 -5.11 -11.52
N GLU A 297 16.57 -5.12 -12.04
CA GLU A 297 15.52 -4.24 -11.55
C GLU A 297 15.38 -4.41 -10.03
N ALA A 298 15.58 -3.30 -9.30
CA ALA A 298 15.48 -3.27 -7.87
C ALA A 298 14.08 -3.76 -7.45
N GLY A 299 14.02 -4.89 -6.74
CA GLY A 299 12.74 -5.51 -6.40
C GLY A 299 11.83 -4.58 -5.58
N GLY A 300 10.55 -4.51 -5.96
CA GLY A 300 9.58 -3.54 -5.43
C GLY A 300 8.76 -4.02 -4.22
N VAL A 301 8.04 -3.08 -3.60
CA VAL A 301 7.06 -3.32 -2.53
C VAL A 301 5.66 -3.04 -3.06
N LEU A 302 4.79 -4.05 -3.07
CA LEU A 302 3.39 -3.93 -3.44
C LEU A 302 2.52 -3.84 -2.19
N TYR A 303 1.74 -2.77 -2.08
CA TYR A 303 0.78 -2.53 -0.99
C TYR A 303 -0.64 -2.49 -1.55
N LEU A 304 -1.47 -3.44 -1.11
CA LEU A 304 -2.88 -3.58 -1.47
C LEU A 304 -3.68 -3.71 -0.17
N SER A 305 -4.37 -2.66 0.28
CA SER A 305 -5.34 -2.74 1.38
C SER A 305 -6.75 -2.51 0.86
N ASP A 306 -7.76 -2.99 1.58
CA ASP A 306 -9.16 -2.74 1.25
C ASP A 306 -9.51 -3.23 -0.17
N VAL A 307 -9.07 -4.44 -0.53
CA VAL A 307 -9.20 -4.97 -1.89
C VAL A 307 -10.16 -6.14 -1.91
N SER A 308 -11.21 -6.06 -2.72
CA SER A 308 -12.09 -7.18 -3.01
C SER A 308 -11.79 -7.88 -4.31
N ALA A 309 -11.22 -7.19 -5.32
CA ALA A 309 -10.89 -7.75 -6.62
C ALA A 309 -9.82 -6.88 -7.32
N ILE A 310 -9.04 -7.48 -8.21
CA ILE A 310 -7.99 -6.78 -8.96
C ILE A 310 -8.39 -6.73 -10.44
N PRO A 311 -8.50 -5.54 -11.06
CA PRO A 311 -8.79 -5.40 -12.49
C PRO A 311 -7.80 -6.17 -13.37
N LEU A 312 -8.24 -6.65 -14.54
CA LEU A 312 -7.37 -7.38 -15.48
C LEU A 312 -6.22 -6.51 -16.00
N THR A 313 -6.45 -5.22 -16.17
CA THR A 313 -5.38 -4.27 -16.50
C THR A 313 -4.29 -4.22 -15.44
N VAL A 314 -4.67 -4.19 -14.17
CA VAL A 314 -3.73 -4.23 -13.04
C VAL A 314 -3.04 -5.58 -12.95
N LEU A 315 -3.78 -6.70 -13.10
CA LEU A 315 -3.17 -8.03 -13.15
C LEU A 315 -2.15 -8.15 -14.28
N SER A 316 -2.47 -7.68 -15.48
CA SER A 316 -1.56 -7.68 -16.63
C SER A 316 -0.27 -6.88 -16.35
N TYR A 317 -0.38 -5.77 -15.63
CA TYR A 317 0.75 -4.96 -15.21
C TYR A 317 1.60 -5.63 -14.11
N LEU A 318 0.95 -6.31 -13.17
CA LEU A 318 1.62 -7.06 -12.11
C LEU A 318 2.28 -8.36 -12.60
N ALA A 319 1.74 -8.98 -13.66
CA ALA A 319 2.32 -10.18 -14.28
C ALA A 319 3.77 -9.95 -14.74
N LYS A 320 4.08 -8.73 -15.24
CA LYS A 320 5.45 -8.32 -15.63
C LYS A 320 6.44 -8.23 -14.46
N ARG A 321 5.93 -8.27 -13.22
CA ARG A 321 6.67 -8.20 -11.96
C ARG A 321 6.65 -9.50 -11.17
N ARG A 322 6.07 -10.56 -11.74
CA ARG A 322 6.07 -11.88 -11.13
C ARG A 322 7.49 -12.31 -10.82
N GLY A 323 7.73 -12.71 -9.58
CA GLY A 323 9.04 -13.06 -9.07
C GLY A 323 9.98 -11.89 -8.79
N LYS A 324 9.60 -10.63 -9.07
CA LYS A 324 10.47 -9.46 -8.85
C LYS A 324 10.15 -8.69 -7.56
N LEU A 325 9.05 -8.98 -6.89
CA LEU A 325 8.62 -8.28 -5.68
C LEU A 325 9.43 -8.76 -4.47
N LYS A 326 9.96 -7.83 -3.68
CA LYS A 326 10.56 -8.16 -2.38
C LYS A 326 9.47 -8.39 -1.33
N LEU A 327 8.41 -7.60 -1.39
CA LEU A 327 7.38 -7.60 -0.36
C LEU A 327 6.00 -7.36 -0.97
N LEU A 328 5.04 -8.18 -0.56
CA LEU A 328 3.62 -7.96 -0.75
C LEU A 328 2.97 -7.72 0.61
N LEU A 329 2.40 -6.55 0.81
CA LEU A 329 1.47 -6.27 1.91
C LEU A 329 0.04 -6.32 1.34
N CYS A 330 -0.78 -7.24 1.83
CA CYS A 330 -2.07 -7.53 1.21
C CYS A 330 -3.23 -7.54 2.22
N ASP A 331 -4.39 -7.11 1.77
CA ASP A 331 -5.66 -7.09 2.49
C ASP A 331 -6.06 -8.50 2.95
N THR A 332 -6.60 -8.57 4.16
CA THR A 332 -7.13 -9.79 4.75
C THR A 332 -8.09 -9.40 5.86
N LEU A 333 -9.39 -9.35 5.58
CA LEU A 333 -10.37 -9.05 6.63
C LEU A 333 -10.60 -10.25 7.55
N LYS A 334 -10.74 -11.42 6.94
CA LYS A 334 -11.05 -12.71 7.60
C LYS A 334 -10.14 -13.81 7.05
N TRP A 335 -10.14 -14.98 7.67
CA TRP A 335 -9.28 -16.06 7.22
C TRP A 335 -9.77 -16.76 5.93
N ASP A 336 -10.92 -17.45 5.99
CA ASP A 336 -11.44 -18.35 4.93
C ASP A 336 -12.85 -17.94 4.46
N ARG A 337 -13.27 -16.72 4.78
CA ARG A 337 -14.61 -16.22 4.45
C ARG A 337 -14.51 -15.06 3.48
N PRO A 338 -14.91 -15.25 2.21
CA PRO A 338 -15.01 -14.16 1.25
C PRO A 338 -15.89 -13.04 1.82
N HIS A 339 -15.45 -11.80 1.65
CA HIS A 339 -16.17 -10.62 2.10
C HIS A 339 -16.50 -9.73 0.92
N PHE A 340 -17.65 -9.04 0.91
CA PHE A 340 -18.10 -8.29 -0.26
C PHE A 340 -17.18 -7.14 -0.68
N SER A 341 -16.36 -6.62 0.22
CA SER A 341 -15.43 -5.50 -0.04
C SER A 341 -13.97 -5.79 0.28
N HIS A 342 -13.62 -7.01 0.72
CA HIS A 342 -12.27 -7.34 1.16
C HIS A 342 -11.88 -8.76 0.76
N PHE A 343 -10.58 -8.98 0.64
CA PHE A 343 -9.97 -10.29 0.52
C PHE A 343 -10.02 -11.01 1.87
N CYS A 344 -10.12 -12.33 1.80
CA CYS A 344 -9.73 -13.19 2.90
C CYS A 344 -8.24 -13.59 2.79
N ALA A 345 -7.70 -14.24 3.83
CA ALA A 345 -6.31 -14.68 3.85
C ALA A 345 -6.00 -15.65 2.70
N GLU A 346 -6.93 -16.56 2.38
CA GLU A 346 -6.74 -17.52 1.29
C GLU A 346 -6.62 -16.83 -0.08
N GLU A 347 -7.44 -15.80 -0.36
CA GLU A 347 -7.34 -15.01 -1.60
C GLU A 347 -6.00 -14.25 -1.68
N ALA A 348 -5.53 -13.67 -0.56
CA ALA A 348 -4.24 -13.02 -0.48
C ALA A 348 -3.06 -14.00 -0.66
N MET A 349 -3.18 -15.21 -0.11
CA MET A 349 -2.21 -16.30 -0.25
C MET A 349 -2.13 -16.79 -1.71
N GLU A 350 -3.27 -16.94 -2.39
CA GLU A 350 -3.31 -17.28 -3.82
C GLU A 350 -2.64 -16.18 -4.66
N LEU A 351 -2.88 -14.91 -4.36
CA LEU A 351 -2.20 -13.79 -5.02
C LEU A 351 -0.68 -13.83 -4.81
N ALA A 352 -0.23 -14.14 -3.59
CA ALA A 352 1.19 -14.28 -3.30
C ALA A 352 1.82 -15.49 -4.01
N GLU A 353 1.12 -16.63 -4.08
CA GLU A 353 1.55 -17.80 -4.87
C GLU A 353 1.68 -17.46 -6.36
N TRP A 354 0.78 -16.64 -6.89
CA TRP A 354 0.89 -16.22 -8.27
C TRP A 354 2.02 -15.21 -8.48
N LEU A 355 2.09 -14.14 -7.68
CA LEU A 355 3.08 -13.07 -7.83
C LEU A 355 4.50 -13.48 -7.43
N GLN A 356 4.66 -14.47 -6.56
CA GLN A 356 5.94 -14.94 -6.05
C GLN A 356 6.81 -13.80 -5.45
N PRO A 357 6.30 -13.01 -4.47
CA PRO A 357 7.15 -12.06 -3.74
C PRO A 357 8.12 -12.81 -2.82
N GLU A 358 9.19 -12.19 -2.32
CA GLU A 358 10.07 -12.83 -1.31
C GLU A 358 9.37 -13.00 0.06
N GLU A 359 8.56 -12.01 0.45
CA GLU A 359 7.82 -11.99 1.72
C GLU A 359 6.36 -11.50 1.53
N LEU A 360 5.42 -12.15 2.22
CA LEU A 360 4.00 -11.78 2.30
C LEU A 360 3.66 -11.30 3.72
N ILE A 361 2.99 -10.15 3.82
CA ILE A 361 2.44 -9.62 5.06
C ILE A 361 0.96 -9.35 4.89
N LEU A 362 0.14 -9.98 5.73
CA LEU A 362 -1.31 -9.72 5.71
C LEU A 362 -1.67 -8.58 6.66
N VAL A 363 -2.51 -7.65 6.21
CA VAL A 363 -2.99 -6.48 6.96
C VAL A 363 -4.50 -6.30 6.79
N GLY A 364 -5.13 -5.44 7.59
CA GLY A 364 -6.56 -5.11 7.45
C GLY A 364 -7.49 -6.08 8.18
N MET A 365 -6.97 -6.88 9.11
CA MET A 365 -7.71 -8.00 9.72
C MET A 365 -8.55 -7.63 10.94
N ASP A 366 -9.73 -8.23 11.02
CA ASP A 366 -10.63 -8.13 12.17
C ASP A 366 -10.22 -9.06 13.33
N CYS A 367 -11.00 -9.02 14.41
CA CYS A 367 -10.73 -9.82 15.61
C CYS A 367 -10.98 -11.33 15.45
N SER A 368 -11.49 -11.80 14.31
CA SER A 368 -11.61 -13.24 14.01
C SER A 368 -10.28 -13.86 13.58
N VAL A 369 -9.33 -13.04 13.15
CA VAL A 369 -7.97 -13.44 12.76
C VAL A 369 -7.04 -13.20 13.95
N ASP A 370 -6.85 -14.22 14.78
CA ASP A 370 -5.93 -14.17 15.93
C ASP A 370 -4.46 -14.23 15.48
N TYR A 371 -3.59 -13.40 16.06
CA TYR A 371 -2.21 -13.22 15.58
C TYR A 371 -1.38 -14.51 15.62
N GLU A 372 -1.35 -15.20 16.77
CA GLU A 372 -0.47 -16.36 16.98
C GLU A 372 -0.94 -17.56 16.15
N LYS A 373 -2.22 -17.92 16.29
CA LYS A 373 -2.81 -19.07 15.58
C LYS A 373 -2.72 -18.93 14.07
N SER A 374 -2.96 -17.71 13.56
CA SER A 374 -2.93 -17.47 12.13
C SER A 374 -1.52 -17.50 11.56
N ASN A 375 -0.51 -17.03 12.31
CA ASN A 375 0.89 -17.16 11.90
C ASN A 375 1.39 -18.61 11.89
N GLU A 376 0.92 -19.46 12.82
CA GLU A 376 1.20 -20.91 12.77
C GLU A 376 0.66 -21.54 11.47
N ARG A 377 -0.54 -21.12 11.04
CA ARG A 377 -1.15 -21.56 9.77
C ARG A 377 -0.35 -21.08 8.55
N LEU A 378 0.08 -19.82 8.53
CA LEU A 378 0.94 -19.27 7.46
C LEU A 378 2.27 -20.01 7.38
N ALA A 379 2.92 -20.31 8.52
CA ALA A 379 4.17 -21.06 8.54
C ALA A 379 4.00 -22.48 7.98
N SER A 380 2.92 -23.16 8.38
CA SER A 380 2.60 -24.50 7.87
C SER A 380 2.31 -24.48 6.35
N TRP A 381 1.62 -23.45 5.88
CA TRP A 381 1.33 -23.26 4.46
C TRP A 381 2.61 -23.04 3.64
N ILE A 382 3.50 -22.13 4.07
CA ILE A 382 4.77 -21.86 3.38
C ILE A 382 5.62 -23.13 3.28
N GLU A 383 5.77 -23.89 4.38
CA GLU A 383 6.56 -25.12 4.35
C GLU A 383 5.96 -26.13 3.37
N SER A 384 4.65 -26.34 3.41
CA SER A 384 3.95 -27.25 2.49
C SER A 384 4.12 -26.84 1.03
N ARG A 385 4.16 -25.54 0.71
CA ARG A 385 4.36 -25.07 -0.67
C ARG A 385 5.80 -25.17 -1.11
N ARG A 386 6.76 -24.91 -0.23
CA ARG A 386 8.19 -25.10 -0.53
C ARG A 386 8.48 -26.56 -0.89
N GLU A 387 7.99 -27.50 -0.07
CA GLU A 387 8.15 -28.93 -0.35
C GLU A 387 7.51 -29.36 -1.67
N ALA A 388 6.36 -28.78 -2.04
CA ALA A 388 5.69 -29.05 -3.31
C ALA A 388 6.52 -28.52 -4.50
N ALA A 389 7.01 -27.28 -4.41
CA ALA A 389 7.82 -26.66 -5.45
C ALA A 389 9.15 -27.39 -5.70
N GLU A 390 9.78 -27.91 -4.65
CA GLU A 390 10.99 -28.74 -4.75
C GLU A 390 10.73 -30.05 -5.52
N LYS A 391 9.54 -30.66 -5.34
CA LYS A 391 9.15 -31.91 -6.04
C LYS A 391 8.80 -31.67 -7.51
N GLU A 392 8.21 -30.52 -7.84
CA GLU A 392 7.73 -30.19 -9.19
C GLU A 392 8.83 -29.63 -10.13
N GLY A 393 10.09 -29.56 -9.67
CA GLY A 393 11.21 -29.12 -10.50
C GLY A 393 11.35 -27.60 -10.63
N GLY A 394 10.70 -26.83 -9.76
CA GLY A 394 11.02 -25.42 -9.50
C GLY A 394 10.84 -24.45 -10.67
N ARG A 395 9.80 -24.63 -11.52
CA ARG A 395 9.45 -23.63 -12.55
C ARG A 395 7.99 -23.16 -12.42
N PRO A 396 7.74 -21.85 -12.27
CA PRO A 396 8.74 -20.81 -11.94
C PRO A 396 9.43 -21.11 -10.59
N ALA A 397 10.64 -20.58 -10.39
CA ALA A 397 11.36 -20.79 -9.14
C ALA A 397 10.55 -20.20 -7.98
N TRP A 398 10.17 -21.03 -7.02
CA TRP A 398 9.46 -20.61 -5.82
C TRP A 398 10.29 -19.58 -5.05
N ARG A 399 9.79 -18.34 -4.95
CA ARG A 399 10.49 -17.22 -4.30
C ARG A 399 9.92 -16.85 -2.94
N LEU A 400 8.65 -17.16 -2.66
CA LEU A 400 8.00 -16.83 -1.40
C LEU A 400 8.60 -17.59 -0.22
N GLN A 401 9.44 -16.92 0.57
CA GLN A 401 10.15 -17.53 1.70
C GLN A 401 9.44 -17.34 3.03
N LYS A 402 8.66 -16.27 3.16
CA LYS A 402 8.05 -15.87 4.44
C LYS A 402 6.64 -15.38 4.22
N ALA A 403 5.76 -15.74 5.14
CA ALA A 403 4.44 -15.16 5.27
C ALA A 403 4.12 -14.94 6.73
N SER A 404 3.60 -13.76 7.07
CA SER A 404 3.14 -13.48 8.43
C SER A 404 1.99 -12.46 8.45
N LEU A 405 1.30 -12.39 9.57
CA LEU A 405 0.41 -11.28 9.85
C LEU A 405 1.21 -10.05 10.27
N GLY A 406 0.78 -8.89 9.76
CA GLY A 406 1.19 -7.59 10.26
C GLY A 406 0.76 -7.37 11.71
N PHE A 407 1.45 -6.46 12.39
CA PHE A 407 1.01 -5.91 13.67
C PHE A 407 1.54 -4.49 13.77
N ASP A 408 0.89 -3.68 14.59
CA ASP A 408 1.26 -2.27 14.77
C ASP A 408 2.71 -2.14 15.26
N GLY A 409 3.54 -1.50 14.46
CA GLY A 409 4.98 -1.34 14.68
C GLY A 409 5.87 -2.44 14.09
N LEU A 410 5.32 -3.41 13.37
CA LEU A 410 6.12 -4.34 12.57
C LEU A 410 6.98 -3.54 11.58
N SER A 411 8.30 -3.69 11.68
CA SER A 411 9.28 -3.03 10.82
C SER A 411 9.97 -4.08 9.96
N ILE A 412 10.01 -3.85 8.65
CA ILE A 412 10.59 -4.75 7.67
C ILE A 412 11.70 -3.97 6.94
N PRO A 413 12.97 -4.19 7.32
CA PRO A 413 14.10 -3.56 6.64
C PRO A 413 14.18 -4.09 5.20
N LEU A 414 14.23 -3.19 4.23
CA LEU A 414 14.47 -3.53 2.83
C LEU A 414 15.20 -2.38 2.14
N SER A 415 16.00 -2.69 1.13
CA SER A 415 16.63 -1.67 0.29
C SER A 415 15.82 -1.48 -0.99
N PHE A 416 15.55 -0.24 -1.36
CA PHE A 416 14.84 0.09 -2.59
C PHE A 416 15.75 0.15 -3.82
N THR A 417 17.07 0.17 -3.66
CA THR A 417 18.03 0.17 -4.77
C THR A 417 18.38 -1.26 -5.21
N SER A 418 18.82 -1.40 -6.46
CA SER A 418 19.52 -2.59 -6.94
C SER A 418 20.89 -2.67 -6.22
N ARG A 419 21.48 -3.86 -6.09
CA ARG A 419 22.77 -4.03 -5.39
C ARG A 419 23.95 -3.94 -6.34
#